data_AF-A0A7K4Z3A4-F1
#
_entry.id   AF-A0A7K4Z3A4-F1
#
_cell.length_a   1.000
_cell.length_b   1.000
_cell.length_c   1.000
_cell.angle_alpha   90.00
_cell.angle_beta   90.00
_cell.angle_gamma   90.00
#
_symmetry.space_group_name_H-M   'P 1'
#
loop_
_entity.id
_entity.type
_entity.pdbx_description
1 polymer ?
#
loop_
_entity_poly.entity_id
_entity_poly.type
_entity_poly.pdbx_seq_one_letter_code
_entity_poly.pdbx_strand_id
1 'polypeptide(L)' 'GARGVLRLLGYTEESGEGLSFPEGVPTPHLPRVAAVTADVLLLRAELDLLLANQHPNPQFFTHILEGPE' A
#
# COMPACT_ATOMS: atom_id res chain seq x y z
N GLY A 1 -1.37 -7.25 -3.13
CA GLY A 1 -2.43 -7.46 -2.11
C GLY A 1 -1.93 -7.09 -0.72
N ALA A 2 -2.80 -7.14 0.31
CA ALA A 2 -2.49 -6.63 1.66
C ALA A 2 -1.21 -7.21 2.30
N ARG A 3 -0.97 -8.53 2.19
CA ARG A 3 0.28 -9.18 2.64
C ARG A 3 1.53 -8.61 1.96
N GLY A 4 1.42 -8.13 0.73
CA GLY A 4 2.51 -7.46 0.02
C GLY A 4 2.89 -6.13 0.67
N VAL A 5 1.90 -5.34 1.11
CA VAL A 5 2.14 -4.07 1.83
C VAL A 5 2.79 -4.34 3.19
N LEU A 6 2.35 -5.37 3.92
CA LEU A 6 2.99 -5.77 5.17
C LEU A 6 4.46 -6.16 4.97
N ARG A 7 4.79 -6.89 3.90
CA ARG A 7 6.18 -7.19 3.55
C ARG A 7 7.00 -5.92 3.25
N LEU A 8 6.41 -4.92 2.61
CA LEU A 8 7.07 -3.62 2.38
C LEU A 8 7.35 -2.85 3.68
N LEU A 9 6.51 -3.02 4.71
CA LEU A 9 6.69 -2.44 6.04
C LEU A 9 7.77 -3.17 6.88
N GLY A 10 8.21 -4.36 6.45
CA GLY A 10 9.24 -5.15 7.11
C GLY A 10 8.75 -6.45 7.73
N TYR A 11 7.46 -6.80 7.57
CA TYR A 11 6.93 -8.11 7.99
C TYR A 11 7.26 -9.17 6.92
N THR A 12 8.53 -9.55 6.84
CA THR A 12 9.05 -10.41 5.77
C THR A 12 9.14 -11.89 6.13
N GLU A 13 9.16 -12.23 7.42
CA GLU A 13 9.14 -13.63 7.84
C GLU A 13 7.71 -14.18 7.84
N GLU A 14 7.56 -15.38 7.29
CA GLU A 14 6.29 -16.07 7.22
C GLU A 14 6.30 -17.18 8.27
N SER A 15 5.49 -17.00 9.32
CA SER A 15 5.41 -17.94 10.45
C SER A 15 3.99 -18.48 10.54
N GLY A 16 3.81 -19.74 10.17
CA GLY A 16 2.50 -20.36 10.01
C GLY A 16 1.60 -19.54 9.09
N GLU A 17 0.48 -19.06 9.62
CA GLU A 17 -0.51 -18.26 8.88
C GLU A 17 -0.17 -16.75 8.82
N GLY A 18 0.82 -16.29 9.60
CA GLY A 18 1.10 -14.88 9.84
C GLY A 18 2.38 -14.35 9.17
N LEU A 19 2.58 -13.04 9.29
CA LEU A 19 3.82 -12.37 8.93
C LEU A 19 4.43 -11.69 10.17
N SER A 20 5.75 -11.79 10.32
CA SER A 20 6.52 -11.20 11.41
C SER A 20 7.73 -10.43 10.89
N PHE A 21 8.28 -9.55 11.74
CA PHE A 21 9.61 -9.00 11.51
C PHE A 21 10.68 -10.08 11.70
N PRO A 22 11.79 -10.01 10.95
CA PRO A 22 12.90 -10.94 11.14
C PRO A 22 13.54 -10.89 12.52
N GLU A 23 14.00 -12.04 12.99
CA GLU A 23 14.86 -12.10 14.17
C GLU A 23 16.13 -11.26 13.93
N GLY A 24 16.47 -10.38 14.89
CA GLY A 24 17.63 -9.49 14.77
C GLY A 24 17.34 -8.11 14.18
N VAL A 25 16.09 -7.80 13.84
CA VAL A 25 15.66 -6.43 13.51
C VAL A 25 15.02 -5.78 14.75
N PRO A 26 15.76 -4.97 15.53
CA PRO A 26 15.22 -4.40 16.78
C PRO A 26 14.22 -3.28 16.54
N THR A 27 14.29 -2.61 15.38
CA THR A 27 13.44 -1.48 15.04
C THR A 27 13.10 -1.48 13.54
N PRO A 28 11.88 -1.07 13.15
CA PRO A 28 11.53 -0.90 11.75
C PRO A 28 12.41 0.15 11.06
N HIS A 29 12.59 0.00 9.75
CA HIS A 29 13.28 1.01 8.93
C HIS A 29 12.37 2.24 8.76
N LEU A 30 12.46 3.20 9.67
CA LEU A 30 11.52 4.32 9.79
C LEU A 30 11.26 5.07 8.47
N PRO A 31 12.28 5.45 7.66
CA PRO A 31 12.01 6.13 6.38
C PRO A 31 11.19 5.30 5.40
N ARG A 32 11.32 3.96 5.44
CA ARG A 32 10.59 3.05 4.55
C ARG A 32 9.15 2.90 5.01
N VAL A 33 8.95 2.73 6.32
CA VAL A 33 7.62 2.66 6.92
C VAL A 33 6.86 3.95 6.59
N ALA A 34 7.47 5.12 6.82
CA ALA A 34 6.86 6.41 6.52
C ALA A 34 6.45 6.54 5.04
N ALA A 35 7.35 6.18 4.11
CA ALA A 35 7.05 6.23 2.67
C ALA A 35 5.88 5.31 2.30
N VAL A 36 5.93 4.03 2.71
CA VAL A 36 4.86 3.06 2.40
C VAL A 36 3.53 3.51 3.02
N THR A 37 3.54 4.05 4.25
CA THR A 37 2.34 4.59 4.88
C THR A 37 1.78 5.79 4.12
N ALA A 38 2.64 6.70 3.65
CA ALA A 38 2.21 7.84 2.84
C ALA A 38 1.56 7.38 1.53
N ASP A 39 2.17 6.43 0.81
CA ASP A 39 1.63 5.89 -0.44
C ASP A 39 0.26 5.21 -0.22
N VAL A 40 0.12 4.40 0.84
CA VAL A 40 -1.14 3.73 1.19
C VAL A 40 -2.22 4.75 1.53
N LEU A 41 -1.87 5.79 2.28
CA LEU A 41 -2.81 6.84 2.68
C LEU A 41 -3.26 7.67 1.48
N LEU A 42 -2.31 8.02 0.59
CA LEU A 42 -2.60 8.76 -0.63
C LEU A 42 -3.52 7.96 -1.55
N LEU A 43 -3.17 6.70 -1.84
CA LEU A 43 -4.00 5.85 -2.68
C LEU A 43 -5.43 5.70 -2.12
N ARG A 44 -5.57 5.55 -0.80
CA ARG A 44 -6.90 5.52 -0.16
C ARG A 44 -7.66 6.83 -0.41
N ALA A 45 -7.04 7.98 -0.19
CA ALA A 45 -7.68 9.27 -0.40
C ALA A 45 -8.07 9.50 -1.87
N GLU A 46 -7.22 9.09 -2.83
CA GLU A 46 -7.53 9.14 -4.25
C GLU A 46 -8.74 8.27 -4.61
N LEU A 47 -8.81 7.04 -4.08
CA LEU A 47 -9.96 6.14 -4.25
C LEU A 47 -11.24 6.71 -3.64
N ASP A 48 -11.17 7.28 -2.44
CA ASP A 48 -12.32 7.92 -1.78
C ASP A 48 -12.86 9.09 -2.63
N LEU A 49 -11.97 9.90 -3.20
CA LEU A 49 -12.32 11.00 -4.09
C LEU A 49 -12.89 10.51 -5.44
N LEU A 50 -12.37 9.41 -5.99
CA LEU A 50 -12.92 8.78 -7.20
C LEU A 50 -14.35 8.28 -6.96
N LEU A 51 -14.58 7.58 -5.86
CA LEU A 51 -15.90 7.08 -5.48
C LEU A 51 -16.90 8.22 -5.24
N ALA A 52 -16.42 9.36 -4.72
CA ALA A 52 -17.23 10.57 -4.56
C ALA A 52 -17.40 11.39 -5.86
N ASN A 53 -16.81 10.97 -6.98
CA ASN A 53 -16.75 11.71 -8.24
C ASN A 53 -16.17 13.14 -8.08
N GLN A 54 -15.20 13.30 -7.18
CA GLN A 54 -14.54 14.57 -6.84
C GLN A 54 -13.02 14.53 -7.08
N HIS A 55 -12.52 13.44 -7.67
CA HIS A 55 -11.09 13.33 -7.97
C HIS A 55 -10.66 14.44 -8.95
N PRO A 56 -9.54 15.15 -8.70
CA PRO A 56 -9.08 16.23 -9.59
C PRO A 56 -8.74 15.76 -11.01
N ASN A 57 -8.36 14.49 -11.16
CA ASN A 57 -8.01 13.89 -12.44
C ASN A 57 -8.56 12.46 -12.54
N PRO A 58 -9.86 12.27 -12.81
CA PRO A 58 -10.47 10.94 -12.81
C PRO A 58 -10.08 10.12 -14.05
N GLN A 59 -9.80 10.80 -15.19
CA GLN A 59 -9.46 10.18 -16.47
C GLN A 59 -8.19 9.32 -16.41
N PHE A 60 -7.25 9.67 -15.52
CA PHE A 60 -6.03 8.89 -15.30
C PHE A 60 -6.33 7.44 -14.86
N PHE A 61 -7.39 7.24 -14.08
CA PHE A 61 -7.75 5.94 -13.53
C PHE A 61 -8.57 5.07 -14.49
N THR A 62 -9.21 5.68 -15.49
CA THR A 62 -10.05 4.99 -16.48
C THR A 62 -9.30 3.82 -17.13
N HIS A 63 -8.11 4.09 -17.67
CA HIS A 63 -7.28 3.06 -18.32
C HIS A 63 -6.73 2.00 -17.34
N ILE A 64 -6.55 2.36 -16.07
CA ILE A 64 -6.02 1.45 -15.03
C ILE A 64 -7.11 0.48 -14.57
N LEU A 65 -8.35 0.96 -14.45
CA LEU A 65 -9.48 0.21 -13.91
C LEU A 65 -10.23 -0.60 -14.96
N GLU A 66 -10.31 -0.10 -16.20
CA GLU A 66 -11.02 -0.78 -17.30
C GLU A 66 -10.15 -1.87 -17.97
N GLY A 67 -8.83 -1.82 -17.76
CA GLY A 67 -7.87 -2.75 -18.37
C GLY A 67 -7.56 -2.42 -19.83
N PRO A 68 -6.52 -3.04 -20.42
CA PRO A 68 -6.29 -2.94 -21.86
C PRO A 68 -7.40 -3.68 -22.62
N GLU A 69 -7.89 -3.09 -23.72
CA GLU A 69 -8.77 -3.78 -24.68
C GLU A 69 -8.13 -5.04 -25.28
#